data_AF-A0A518BLF7-F1
#
_entry.id   AF-A0A518BLF7-F1
#
_cell.length_a   1.000
_cell.length_b   1.000
_cell.length_c   1.000
_cell.angle_alpha   90.00
_cell.angle_beta   90.00
_cell.angle_gamma   90.00
#
_symmetry.space_group_name_H-M   'P 1'
#
loop_
_entity.id
_entity.type
_entity.pdbx_description
1 polymer ?
#
loop_
_entity_poly.entity_id
_entity_poly.type
_entity_poly.pdbx_seq_one_letter_code
_entity_poly.pdbx_strand_id
1 'polypeptide(L)' 'MQRTVIAAIAAIPLAAAAFAFPAPVEGVEPGDKVEYSFRNPIVGALGQSDMSDFLGKPVLIEFWGTR' A
#
# COMPACT_ATOMS: atom_id res chain seq x y z
N MET A 1 23.76 -51.74 -28.67
CA MET A 1 23.49 -50.33 -29.02
C MET A 1 22.80 -49.66 -27.83
N GLN A 2 23.52 -48.82 -27.10
CA GLN A 2 23.02 -48.08 -25.93
C GLN A 2 22.12 -46.92 -26.39
N ARG A 3 20.97 -46.72 -25.74
CA ARG A 3 20.26 -45.43 -25.72
C ARG A 3 19.65 -45.21 -24.33
N THR A 4 20.40 -44.46 -23.53
CA THR A 4 19.98 -43.84 -22.27
C THR A 4 18.90 -42.79 -22.58
N VAL A 5 17.76 -42.82 -21.88
CA VAL A 5 16.90 -41.64 -21.77
C VAL A 5 16.49 -41.48 -20.31
N ILE A 6 16.94 -40.36 -19.74
CA ILE A 6 16.76 -39.91 -18.37
C ILE A 6 15.30 -39.48 -18.19
N ALA A 7 14.62 -40.06 -17.20
CA ALA A 7 13.25 -39.66 -16.84
C ALA A 7 13.28 -38.29 -16.15
N ALA A 8 12.71 -37.29 -16.82
CA ALA A 8 12.56 -35.94 -16.29
C ALA A 8 11.54 -35.93 -15.14
N ILE A 9 11.96 -35.36 -14.00
CA ILE A 9 11.17 -35.17 -12.79
C ILE A 9 10.02 -34.20 -13.10
N ALA A 10 8.79 -34.64 -12.79
CA ALA A 10 7.56 -33.90 -13.02
C ALA A 10 7.52 -32.59 -12.24
N ALA A 11 7.16 -31.52 -12.95
CA ALA A 11 7.06 -30.16 -12.45
C ALA A 11 5.93 -30.03 -11.40
N ILE A 12 6.27 -29.41 -10.27
CA ILE A 12 5.34 -28.95 -9.24
C ILE A 12 4.48 -27.83 -9.84
N PRO A 13 3.14 -27.89 -9.80
CA PRO A 13 2.29 -26.86 -10.40
C PRO A 13 2.31 -25.60 -9.53
N LEU A 14 2.91 -24.56 -10.12
CA LEU A 14 2.64 -23.13 -10.01
C LEU A 14 1.40 -22.73 -9.18
N ALA A 15 1.54 -22.63 -7.85
CA ALA A 15 0.52 -22.07 -6.96
C ALA A 15 1.04 -20.91 -6.08
N ALA A 16 2.04 -20.16 -6.57
CA ALA A 16 2.64 -19.04 -5.84
C ALA A 16 2.40 -17.65 -6.47
N ALA A 17 1.61 -17.55 -7.55
CA ALA A 17 1.47 -16.31 -8.31
C ALA A 17 0.35 -15.36 -7.82
N ALA A 18 -0.40 -15.70 -6.76
CA ALA A 18 -1.56 -14.91 -6.36
C ALA A 18 -1.26 -13.69 -5.46
N PHE A 19 0.00 -13.43 -5.10
CA PHE A 19 0.36 -12.34 -4.17
C PHE A 19 0.95 -11.09 -4.84
N ALA A 20 0.80 -10.93 -6.16
CA ALA A 20 1.47 -9.86 -6.91
C ALA A 20 0.52 -8.87 -7.60
N PHE A 21 -0.74 -8.73 -7.14
CA PHE A 21 -1.57 -7.62 -7.60
C PHE A 21 -1.43 -6.44 -6.65
N PRO A 22 -0.88 -5.29 -7.09
CA PRO A 22 -0.99 -4.07 -6.30
C PRO A 22 -2.48 -3.81 -6.07
N ALA A 23 -2.87 -3.53 -4.82
CA ALA A 23 -4.22 -3.08 -4.53
C ALA A 23 -4.53 -1.90 -5.47
N PRO A 24 -5.72 -1.88 -6.11
CA PRO A 24 -6.11 -0.72 -6.90
C PRO A 24 -6.03 0.50 -5.98
N VAL A 25 -5.21 1.46 -6.37
CA VAL A 25 -5.10 2.73 -5.66
C VAL A 25 -6.36 3.51 -6.04
N GLU A 26 -7.43 3.35 -5.27
CA GLU A 26 -8.55 4.29 -5.34
C GLU A 26 -8.02 5.65 -4.89
N GLY A 27 -8.02 6.61 -5.82
CA GLY A 27 -7.67 7.99 -5.53
C GLY A 27 -8.77 8.67 -4.71
N VAL A 28 -8.45 9.81 -4.12
CA VAL A 28 -9.42 10.68 -3.45
C VAL A 28 -9.93 11.71 -4.47
N GLU A 29 -11.24 11.90 -4.54
CA GLU A 29 -11.88 12.91 -5.39
C GLU A 29 -12.32 14.16 -4.59
N PRO A 30 -12.48 15.32 -5.25
CA PRO A 30 -13.02 16.50 -4.59
C PRO A 30 -14.43 16.25 -4.03
N GLY A 31 -14.58 16.43 -2.72
CA GLY A 31 -15.84 16.20 -2.01
C GLY A 31 -15.85 14.94 -1.15
N ASP A 32 -14.86 14.07 -1.30
CA ASP A 32 -14.70 12.89 -0.46
C ASP A 32 -14.38 13.27 0.99
N LYS A 33 -14.91 12.46 1.92
CA LYS A 33 -14.55 12.52 3.33
C LYS A 33 -13.43 11.52 3.58
N VAL A 34 -12.33 12.00 4.14
CA VAL A 34 -11.14 11.19 4.40
C VAL A 34 -10.90 11.11 5.89
N GLU A 35 -10.63 9.92 6.40
CA GLU A 35 -10.19 9.67 7.77
C GLU A 35 -8.75 9.16 7.74
N TYR A 36 -7.89 9.72 8.60
CA TYR A 36 -6.50 9.30 8.70
C TYR A 36 -5.96 9.53 10.11
N SER A 37 -5.34 8.49 10.67
CA SER A 37 -4.59 8.56 11.92
C SER A 37 -3.11 8.55 11.64
N PHE A 38 -2.39 9.53 12.18
CA PHE A 38 -0.98 9.68 11.91
C PHE A 38 -0.17 8.66 12.70
N ARG A 39 0.72 7.94 12.00
CA ARG A 39 1.61 6.94 12.62
C ARG A 39 2.57 7.58 13.64
N ASN A 40 3.01 8.79 13.34
CA ASN A 40 3.91 9.58 14.18
C ASN A 40 3.20 10.87 14.59
N PRO A 41 3.52 11.42 15.78
CA PRO A 41 3.00 12.73 16.18
C PRO A 41 3.33 13.80 15.13
N ILE A 42 2.33 14.60 14.80
CA ILE A 42 2.51 15.72 13.87
C ILE A 42 3.37 16.79 14.57
N VAL A 43 4.43 17.22 13.91
CA VAL A 43 5.33 18.23 14.44
C VAL A 43 4.59 19.57 14.54
N GLY A 44 4.60 20.17 15.73
CA GLY A 44 3.96 21.47 15.95
C GLY A 44 2.43 21.44 15.97
N ALA A 45 1.79 20.28 16.08
CA ALA A 45 0.33 20.16 16.02
C ALA A 45 -0.44 20.64 17.25
N LEU A 46 0.25 21.17 18.28
CA LEU A 46 -0.37 21.73 19.49
C LEU A 46 -1.38 20.77 20.17
N GLY A 47 -1.08 19.47 20.16
CA GLY A 47 -1.91 18.44 20.78
C GLY A 47 -2.90 17.72 19.85
N GLN A 48 -2.93 18.05 18.56
CA GLN A 48 -3.74 17.32 17.57
C GLN A 48 -3.01 16.04 17.11
N SER A 49 -3.72 14.92 17.05
CA SER A 49 -3.17 13.59 16.71
C SER A 49 -3.85 12.94 15.52
N ASP A 50 -5.07 13.36 15.19
CA ASP A 50 -5.90 12.74 14.17
C ASP A 50 -6.44 13.77 13.18
N MET A 51 -6.73 13.33 11.95
CA MET A 51 -7.27 14.23 10.91
C MET A 51 -8.59 14.88 11.34
N SER A 52 -9.39 14.18 12.15
CA SER A 52 -10.65 14.68 12.71
C SER A 52 -10.47 15.92 13.60
N ASP A 53 -9.31 16.09 14.22
CA ASP A 53 -9.05 17.22 15.12
C ASP A 53 -8.98 18.56 14.36
N PHE A 54 -8.77 18.49 13.04
CA PHE A 54 -8.67 19.64 12.16
C PHE A 54 -10.00 20.01 11.49
N LEU A 55 -11.10 19.29 11.77
CA LEU A 55 -12.42 19.61 11.20
C LEU A 55 -12.85 21.05 11.49
N GLY A 56 -13.43 21.69 10.49
CA GLY A 56 -13.84 23.10 10.57
C GLY A 56 -12.71 24.11 10.30
N LYS A 57 -11.48 23.64 10.05
CA LYS A 57 -10.36 24.47 9.61
C LYS A 57 -9.94 24.08 8.18
N PRO A 58 -9.56 25.04 7.32
CA PRO A 58 -8.93 24.70 6.05
C PRO A 58 -7.53 24.10 6.33
N VAL A 59 -7.27 22.92 5.77
CA VAL A 59 -6.02 22.19 5.95
C VAL A 59 -5.39 21.94 4.58
N LEU A 60 -4.09 22.22 4.46
CA LEU A 60 -3.29 21.79 3.32
C LEU A 60 -2.57 20.49 3.68
N ILE A 61 -2.79 19.45 2.88
CA ILE A 61 -2.07 18.18 3.01
C ILE A 61 -1.02 18.13 1.91
N GLU A 62 0.25 18.06 2.30
CA GLU A 62 1.38 17.93 1.38
C GLU A 62 2.02 16.55 1.55
N PHE A 63 2.16 15.84 0.44
CA PHE A 63 2.90 14.59 0.37
C PHE A 63 4.31 14.88 -0.15
N TRP A 64 5.31 14.54 0.66
CA TRP A 64 6.71 14.66 0.27
C TRP A 64 7.48 13.40 0.67
N GLY A 65 8.57 13.16 -0.05
CA GLY A 65 9.45 12.01 0.17
C GLY A 65 10.83 12.31 -0.39
N THR A 66 11.85 11.66 0.16
CA THR A 66 13.24 11.83 -0.29
C THR A 66 13.73 10.65 -1.13
N ARG A 67 12.88 9.64 -1.34
CA ARG A 67 13.16 8.40 -2.06
C ARG A 67 11.93 7.96 -2.83
#